data_AF-A0A936AEE6-F1
#
_entry.id   AF-A0A936AEE6-F1
#
_cell.length_a   1.000
_cell.length_b   1.000
_cell.length_c   1.000
_cell.angle_alpha   90.00
_cell.angle_beta   90.00
_cell.angle_gamma   90.00
#
_symmetry.space_group_name_H-M   'P 1'
#
loop_
_entity.id
_entity.type
_entity.pdbx_description
1 polymer ?
#
loop_
_entity_poly.entity_id
_entity_poly.type
_entity_poly.pdbx_seq_one_letter_code
_entity_poly.pdbx_strand_id
1 'polypeptide(L)'
;MISFLRQSVCAGCFALLLLPLQATAMALFKPSCLTELAKRTQTWAECTKEFSRNDNRCKLPTGRMYSTMEQCAAKGHTPAEINAAMTAGYRKAGTQPINPPQAVPHPSN
;
A
#
# COMPACT_ATOMS: atom_id res chain seq x y z
N MET A 1 17.55 -58.43 -37.44
CA MET A 1 18.16 -57.08 -37.48
C MET A 1 17.11 -56.09 -36.99
N ILE A 2 17.46 -55.33 -35.96
CA ILE A 2 16.58 -54.47 -35.16
C ILE A 2 16.55 -53.06 -35.76
N SER A 3 15.43 -52.37 -35.51
CA SER A 3 15.19 -50.92 -35.60
C SER A 3 14.72 -50.37 -36.94
N PHE A 4 13.39 -50.32 -37.10
CA PHE A 4 12.75 -49.18 -37.75
C PHE A 4 11.41 -48.83 -37.06
N LEU A 5 11.35 -47.57 -36.64
CA LEU A 5 10.17 -46.69 -36.64
C LEU A 5 9.11 -46.89 -35.54
N ARG A 6 9.33 -46.11 -34.48
CA ARG A 6 8.33 -45.62 -33.53
C ARG A 6 7.09 -45.10 -34.28
N GLN A 7 5.94 -45.56 -33.82
CA GLN A 7 4.60 -45.30 -34.34
C GLN A 7 4.25 -43.81 -34.35
N SER A 8 3.67 -43.39 -35.48
CA SER A 8 2.88 -42.19 -35.64
C SER A 8 1.69 -42.16 -34.69
N VAL A 9 1.45 -41.01 -34.06
CA VAL A 9 0.09 -40.59 -33.69
C VAL A 9 -0.14 -39.24 -34.35
N CYS A 10 -0.93 -39.28 -35.42
CA CYS A 10 -1.42 -38.11 -36.12
C CYS A 10 -2.56 -37.44 -35.35
N ALA A 11 -2.68 -36.14 -35.61
CA ALA A 11 -3.92 -35.39 -35.72
C ALA A 11 -4.67 -35.05 -34.42
N GLY A 12 -4.45 -33.80 -34.00
CA GLY A 12 -5.38 -33.04 -33.18
C GLY A 12 -5.18 -31.55 -33.43
N CYS A 13 -5.72 -31.06 -34.54
CA CYS A 13 -5.94 -29.63 -34.75
C CYS A 13 -6.74 -29.08 -33.56
N PHE A 14 -6.25 -28.04 -32.90
CA PHE A 14 -6.98 -26.79 -32.63
C PHE A 14 -6.23 -25.94 -31.59
N ALA A 15 -6.42 -24.63 -31.73
CA ALA A 15 -6.16 -23.59 -30.75
C ALA A 15 -4.68 -23.17 -30.55
N LEU A 16 -4.27 -22.27 -31.46
CA LEU A 16 -3.72 -20.98 -31.05
C LEU A 16 -4.33 -20.54 -29.70
N LEU A 17 -3.56 -20.64 -28.64
CA LEU A 17 -3.69 -19.74 -27.50
C LEU A 17 -2.33 -19.07 -27.33
N LEU A 18 -2.07 -18.13 -28.25
CA LEU A 18 -1.37 -16.90 -27.89
C LEU A 18 -2.08 -16.42 -26.63
N LEU A 19 -1.42 -16.52 -25.48
CA LEU A 19 -1.80 -15.73 -24.32
C LEU A 19 -1.30 -14.31 -24.61
N PRO A 20 -2.14 -13.35 -25.04
CA PRO A 20 -1.92 -12.00 -24.55
C PRO A 20 -2.25 -12.11 -23.06
N LEU A 21 -1.21 -12.37 -22.24
CA LEU A 21 -1.33 -12.11 -20.82
C LEU A 21 -1.46 -10.60 -20.71
N GLN A 22 -2.74 -10.24 -20.74
CA GLN A 22 -3.41 -9.00 -20.56
C GLN A 22 -2.48 -7.93 -20.00
N ALA A 23 -2.33 -6.87 -20.80
CA ALA A 23 -2.04 -5.54 -20.33
C ALA A 23 -3.06 -5.15 -19.24
N THR A 24 -2.89 -5.67 -18.02
CA THR A 24 -3.60 -5.18 -16.85
C THR A 24 -2.89 -3.94 -16.37
N ALA A 25 -3.48 -2.82 -16.76
CA ALA A 25 -3.54 -1.64 -15.92
C ALA A 25 -2.19 -1.03 -15.53
N MET A 26 -1.42 -0.55 -16.51
CA MET A 26 -0.70 0.72 -16.32
C MET A 26 -1.69 1.88 -16.40
N ALA A 27 -2.73 1.81 -15.58
CA ALA A 27 -3.69 2.86 -15.36
C ALA A 27 -3.54 3.23 -13.88
N LEU A 28 -3.38 4.52 -13.58
CA LEU A 28 -3.55 5.09 -12.24
C LEU A 28 -2.42 4.86 -11.21
N PHE A 29 -1.18 5.27 -11.48
CA PHE A 29 -0.15 5.44 -10.43
C PHE A 29 -0.41 6.65 -9.52
N LYS A 30 -1.66 6.85 -9.06
CA LYS A 30 -1.88 7.65 -7.85
C LYS A 30 -1.62 6.74 -6.67
N PRO A 31 -0.77 7.12 -5.70
CA PRO A 31 -0.55 6.31 -4.51
C PRO A 31 -1.89 6.02 -3.84
N SER A 32 -2.10 4.77 -3.43
CA SER A 32 -3.28 4.40 -2.64
C SER A 32 -3.33 5.25 -1.37
N CYS A 33 -4.52 5.42 -0.79
CA CYS A 33 -4.67 6.21 0.44
C CYS A 33 -3.73 5.70 1.55
N LEU A 34 -3.63 4.38 1.70
CA LEU A 34 -2.72 3.74 2.66
C LEU A 34 -1.24 4.02 2.35
N THR A 35 -0.85 4.07 1.08
CA THR A 35 0.52 4.42 0.68
C THR A 35 0.86 5.87 1.03
N GLU A 36 -0.06 6.79 0.77
CA GLU A 36 0.11 8.20 1.14
C GLU A 36 0.13 8.36 2.66
N LEU A 37 -0.75 7.66 3.39
CA LEU A 37 -0.77 7.66 4.86
C LEU A 37 0.57 7.19 5.44
N ALA A 38 1.14 6.11 4.91
CA ALA A 38 2.45 5.61 5.34
C ALA A 38 3.55 6.66 5.11
N LYS A 39 3.53 7.35 3.96
CA LYS A 39 4.48 8.42 3.64
C LYS A 39 4.33 9.62 4.58
N ARG A 40 3.10 10.06 4.86
CA ARG A 40 2.85 11.17 5.80
C ARG A 40 3.25 10.82 7.22
N THR A 41 3.00 9.57 7.63
CA THR A 41 3.42 9.06 8.93
C THR A 41 4.95 9.05 9.05
N GLN A 42 5.66 8.63 8.00
CA GLN A 42 7.12 8.71 7.95
C GLN A 42 7.61 10.15 8.13
N THR A 43 7.09 11.11 7.35
CA THR A 43 7.51 12.53 7.45
C THR A 43 7.25 13.10 8.85
N TRP A 44 6.12 12.78 9.46
CA TRP A 44 5.84 13.21 10.82
C TRP A 44 6.80 12.55 11.83
N ALA A 45 7.02 11.24 11.73
CA ALA A 45 7.94 10.52 12.60
C ALA A 45 9.37 11.09 12.52
N GLU A 46 9.86 11.36 11.31
CA GLU A 46 11.15 12.03 11.06
C GLU A 46 11.19 13.43 11.69
N CYS A 47 10.13 14.22 11.56
CA CYS A 47 10.04 15.53 12.21
C CYS A 47 10.16 15.43 13.74
N THR A 48 9.47 14.44 14.32
CA THR A 48 9.45 14.24 15.78
C THR A 48 10.71 13.60 16.36
N LYS A 49 11.65 13.16 15.51
CA LYS A 49 12.99 12.78 15.97
C LYS A 49 13.82 14.01 16.32
N GLU A 50 13.75 15.03 15.47
CA GLU A 50 14.56 16.23 15.61
C GLU A 50 13.90 17.25 16.53
N PHE A 51 12.57 17.27 16.58
CA PHE A 51 11.80 18.30 17.26
C PHE A 51 10.71 17.71 18.16
N SER A 52 10.30 18.46 19.17
CA SER A 52 9.16 18.07 20.00
C SER A 52 7.89 17.93 19.15
N ARG A 53 7.01 16.99 19.51
CA ARG A 53 5.74 16.76 18.80
C ARG A 53 4.87 18.02 18.65
N ASN A 54 4.97 18.94 19.61
CA ASN A 54 4.20 20.19 19.64
C ASN A 54 4.93 21.37 18.98
N ASP A 55 6.15 21.15 18.48
CA ASP A 55 6.90 22.16 17.75
C ASP A 55 6.12 22.62 16.51
N ASN A 56 6.12 23.93 16.25
CA ASN A 56 5.41 24.51 15.10
C ASN A 56 5.84 23.88 13.77
N ARG A 57 7.09 23.40 13.65
CA ARG A 57 7.61 22.71 12.47
C ARG A 57 6.94 21.36 12.23
N CYS A 58 6.50 20.68 13.28
CA CYS A 58 5.83 19.38 13.17
C CYS A 58 4.30 19.47 13.07
N LYS A 59 3.70 20.66 13.28
CA LYS A 59 2.24 20.85 13.13
C LYS A 59 1.73 20.51 11.74
N LEU A 60 2.40 20.98 10.69
CA LEU A 60 1.99 20.70 9.31
C LEU A 60 2.12 19.21 8.94
N PRO A 61 3.26 18.53 9.20
CA PRO A 61 3.36 17.07 9.03
C PRO A 61 2.27 16.30 9.79
N THR A 62 2.02 16.66 11.06
CA THR A 62 1.00 16.03 11.91
C THR A 62 -0.40 16.19 11.30
N GLY A 63 -0.77 17.41 10.92
CA GLY A 63 -2.09 17.70 10.32
C GLY A 63 -2.31 16.95 9.01
N ARG A 64 -1.29 16.86 8.15
CA ARG A 64 -1.37 16.10 6.88
C ARG A 64 -1.50 14.60 7.10
N MET A 65 -0.84 14.06 8.12
CA MET A 65 -0.99 12.66 8.51
C MET A 65 -2.42 12.36 8.96
N TYR A 66 -2.97 13.15 9.90
CA TYR A 66 -4.34 12.97 10.38
C TYR A 66 -5.39 13.14 9.28
N SER A 67 -5.28 14.19 8.46
CA SER A 67 -6.20 14.38 7.34
C SER A 67 -6.17 13.20 6.35
N THR A 68 -5.00 12.60 6.12
CA THR A 68 -4.90 11.42 5.25
C THR A 68 -5.53 10.18 5.92
N MET A 69 -5.36 10.03 7.24
CA MET A 69 -5.97 8.97 8.03
C MET A 69 -7.51 9.01 7.92
N GLU A 70 -8.09 10.20 8.10
CA GLU A 70 -9.53 10.43 7.95
C GLU A 70 -10.01 10.16 6.53
N GLN A 71 -9.26 10.60 5.51
CA GLN A 71 -9.57 10.29 4.11
C GLN A 71 -9.53 8.78 3.84
N CYS A 72 -8.65 8.02 4.48
CA CYS A 72 -8.60 6.57 4.32
C CYS A 72 -9.80 5.90 4.99
N ALA A 73 -10.18 6.36 6.18
CA ALA A 73 -11.39 5.89 6.86
C ALA A 73 -12.65 6.18 6.04
N ALA A 74 -12.77 7.40 5.47
CA ALA A 74 -13.88 7.78 4.61
C ALA A 74 -13.96 6.97 3.31
N LYS A 75 -12.84 6.38 2.86
CA LYS A 75 -12.77 5.46 1.71
C LYS A 75 -13.09 4.00 2.07
N GLY A 76 -13.47 3.74 3.32
CA GLY A 76 -13.85 2.41 3.80
C GLY A 76 -12.69 1.54 4.26
N HIS A 77 -11.47 2.09 4.40
CA HIS A 77 -10.37 1.32 5.01
C HIS A 77 -10.65 1.10 6.49
N THR A 78 -10.42 -0.13 6.91
CA THR A 78 -10.59 -0.54 8.30
C THR A 78 -9.54 0.10 9.20
N PRO A 79 -9.83 0.24 10.51
CA PRO A 79 -8.83 0.65 11.49
C PRO A 79 -7.54 -0.18 11.44
N ALA A 80 -7.65 -1.49 11.15
CA ALA A 80 -6.50 -2.38 11.04
C ALA A 80 -5.59 -2.03 9.86
N GLU A 81 -6.16 -1.77 8.68
CA GLU A 81 -5.40 -1.37 7.49
C GLU A 81 -4.72 0.00 7.67
N ILE A 82 -5.44 0.95 8.29
CA ILE A 82 -4.92 2.27 8.63
C ILE A 82 -3.75 2.15 9.60
N ASN A 83 -3.91 1.38 10.69
CA ASN A 83 -2.85 1.13 11.67
C ASN A 83 -1.64 0.43 11.04
N ALA A 84 -1.87 -0.52 10.12
CA ALA A 84 -0.80 -1.19 9.38
C ALA A 84 -0.01 -0.19 8.51
N ALA A 85 -0.70 0.71 7.81
CA ALA A 85 -0.08 1.76 7.01
C ALA A 85 0.73 2.74 7.86
N MET A 86 0.19 3.18 9.00
CA MET A 86 0.92 4.03 9.94
C MET A 86 2.16 3.32 10.49
N THR A 87 2.03 2.06 10.90
CA THR A 87 3.16 1.23 11.37
C THR A 87 4.24 1.10 10.31
N ALA A 88 3.86 0.94 9.04
CA ALA A 88 4.83 0.92 7.94
C ALA A 88 5.58 2.26 7.80
N GLY A 89 4.88 3.39 7.98
CA GLY A 89 5.50 4.72 7.99
C GLY A 89 6.50 4.92 9.13
N TYR A 90 6.11 4.57 10.36
CA TYR A 90 6.99 4.62 11.53
C TYR A 90 8.24 3.74 11.36
N ARG A 91 8.05 2.51 10.84
CA ARG A 91 9.14 1.58 10.55
C ARG A 91 10.13 2.15 9.53
N LYS A 92 9.65 2.80 8.46
CA LYS A 92 10.50 3.48 7.48
C LYS A 92 11.28 4.63 8.09
N ALA A 93 10.67 5.36 9.02
CA ALA A 93 11.36 6.37 9.80
C ALA A 93 12.32 5.77 10.85
N GLY A 94 12.43 4.45 11.01
CA GLY A 94 13.27 3.84 12.06
C GLY A 94 12.79 4.17 13.48
N THR A 95 11.48 4.33 13.66
CA THR A 95 10.83 4.65 14.93
C THR A 95 9.74 3.61 15.21
N GLN A 96 9.43 3.39 16.49
CA GLN A 96 8.24 2.63 16.85
C GLN A 96 7.02 3.55 16.94
N PRO A 97 5.80 3.05 16.69
CA PRO A 97 4.59 3.80 16.94
C PRO A 97 4.52 4.19 18.42
N ILE A 98 4.54 5.47 18.74
CA ILE A 98 4.51 5.97 20.14
C ILE A 98 3.05 6.01 20.63
N ASN A 99 2.37 4.86 20.63
CA ASN A 99 0.92 4.70 20.55
C ASN A 99 0.38 5.14 19.19
N PRO A 100 -0.03 4.21 18.29
CA PRO A 100 -0.73 4.63 17.09
C PRO A 100 -1.96 5.43 17.53
N PRO A 101 -2.23 6.62 16.97
CA PRO A 101 -3.55 7.20 17.15
C PRO A 101 -4.51 6.14 16.67
N GLN A 102 -5.38 5.67 17.57
CA GLN A 102 -6.40 4.72 17.16
C GLN A 102 -7.11 5.38 15.99
N ALA A 103 -7.30 4.63 14.89
CA ALA A 103 -8.20 5.04 13.83
C ALA A 103 -9.62 5.06 14.41
N VAL A 104 -9.91 6.09 15.21
CA VAL A 104 -11.22 6.34 15.77
C VAL A 104 -11.99 7.14 14.74
N PRO A 105 -13.26 6.79 14.49
CA PRO A 105 -14.16 7.73 13.85
C PRO A 105 -14.21 8.96 14.76
N HIS A 106 -13.75 10.10 14.26
CA HIS A 106 -14.10 11.38 14.87
C HIS A 106 -15.64 11.46 14.79
N PRO A 107 -16.37 11.65 15.91
CA PRO A 107 -17.79 11.94 15.82
C PRO A 107 -17.93 13.23 15.00
N SER A 108 -18.60 13.12 13.85
CA SER A 108 -18.97 14.27 13.04
C SER A 108 -19.83 15.17 13.93
N ASN A 109 -19.33 16.37 14.24
CA ASN A 109 -20.11 17.43 14.86
C ASN A 109 -20.69 18.30 13.75
#